data_AF-A0A960X9Z4-F1
#
_entry.id   AF-A0A960X9Z4-F1
#
_cell.length_a   1.000
_cell.length_b   1.000
_cell.length_c   1.000
_cell.angle_alpha   90.00
_cell.angle_beta   90.00
_cell.angle_gamma   90.00
#
_symmetry.space_group_name_H-M   'P 1'
#
loop_
_entity.id
_entity.type
_entity.pdbx_description
1 polymer ?
#
loop_
_entity_poly.entity_id
_entity_poly.type
_entity_poly.pdbx_seq_one_letter_code
_entity_poly.pdbx_strand_id
1 'polypeptide(L)'
;MALDKKGWEVWEKYAPLFSLNKYCFIKIQQENFFGFILVNREKALEVISGSLADFQKLVRNKLNAGDILSMICEGRFGYYHSNEICLSTYYKAIGLLYGYGEENVQAFIQRELMFETLKTFPFDLTHLPVDKGACLEMEENTKSCKCCSLNGSILFSSITLDLITLMNQTCLIGTQKKQNPFH
;
A
#
# COMPACT_ATOMS: atom_id res chain seq x y z
N MET A 1 9.85 17.73 0.18
CA MET A 1 10.17 17.75 -1.26
C MET A 1 9.82 16.38 -1.82
N ALA A 2 8.80 16.29 -2.68
CA ALA A 2 8.54 15.06 -3.40
C ALA A 2 9.68 14.89 -4.41
N LEU A 3 10.40 13.77 -4.31
CA LEU A 3 11.43 13.40 -5.27
C LEU A 3 10.69 12.99 -6.55
N ASP A 4 10.85 13.73 -7.63
CA ASP A 4 10.25 13.36 -8.91
C ASP A 4 11.10 12.29 -9.61
N LYS A 5 10.59 11.76 -10.73
CA LYS A 5 11.30 10.74 -11.52
C LYS A 5 12.73 11.16 -11.89
N LYS A 6 12.96 12.46 -12.16
CA LYS A 6 14.29 13.01 -12.47
C LYS A 6 15.23 12.93 -11.27
N GLY A 7 14.75 13.27 -10.08
CA GLY A 7 15.51 13.12 -8.84
C GLY A 7 15.98 11.69 -8.61
N TRP A 8 15.15 10.70 -8.95
CA TRP A 8 15.49 9.29 -8.82
C TRP A 8 16.51 8.82 -9.87
N GLU A 9 16.38 9.24 -11.12
CA GLU A 9 17.37 8.93 -12.16
C GLU A 9 18.75 9.51 -11.81
N VAL A 10 18.79 10.72 -11.25
CA VAL A 10 20.02 11.31 -10.69
C VAL A 10 20.52 10.46 -9.53
N TRP A 11 19.65 10.03 -8.63
CA TRP A 11 20.03 9.16 -7.54
C TRP A 11 20.65 7.84 -8.04
N GLU A 12 20.00 7.11 -8.94
CA GLU A 12 20.52 5.86 -9.53
C GLU A 12 21.89 6.05 -10.18
N LYS A 13 22.08 7.16 -10.90
CA LYS A 13 23.36 7.49 -11.55
C LYS A 13 24.50 7.64 -10.54
N TYR A 14 24.24 8.23 -9.39
CA TYR A 14 25.26 8.51 -8.38
C TYR A 14 25.27 7.51 -7.22
N ALA A 15 24.30 6.59 -7.13
CA ALA A 15 24.18 5.61 -6.05
C ALA A 15 25.48 4.83 -5.76
N PRO A 16 26.28 4.40 -6.76
CA PRO A 16 27.55 3.72 -6.51
C PRO A 16 28.59 4.55 -5.74
N LEU A 17 28.46 5.88 -5.70
CA LEU A 17 29.36 6.77 -4.97
C LEU A 17 29.06 6.83 -3.46
N PHE A 18 27.92 6.28 -3.04
CA PHE A 18 27.50 6.30 -1.65
C PHE A 18 27.60 4.90 -1.07
N SER A 19 28.37 4.74 0.01
CA SER A 19 28.53 3.48 0.73
C SER A 19 27.28 3.16 1.57
N LEU A 20 26.17 2.84 0.92
CA LEU A 20 24.88 2.54 1.54
C LEU A 20 24.69 1.04 1.80
N ASN A 21 25.75 0.34 2.21
CA ASN A 21 25.68 -1.11 2.44
C ASN A 21 24.64 -1.51 3.50
N LYS A 22 24.32 -0.60 4.42
CA LYS A 22 23.31 -0.79 5.47
C LYS A 22 21.89 -0.49 5.02
N TYR A 23 21.72 0.17 3.89
CA TYR A 23 20.43 0.66 3.42
C TYR A 23 20.08 0.06 2.05
N CYS A 24 18.79 0.07 1.73
CA CYS A 24 18.29 -0.26 0.42
C CYS A 24 17.19 0.72 0.07
N PHE A 25 17.26 1.28 -1.13
CA PHE A 25 16.20 2.09 -1.69
C PHE A 25 15.39 1.24 -2.65
N ILE A 26 14.09 1.10 -2.38
CA ILE A 26 13.15 0.35 -3.22
C ILE A 26 12.32 1.36 -3.98
N LYS A 27 12.40 1.34 -5.31
CA LYS A 27 11.58 2.18 -6.18
C LYS A 27 10.15 1.65 -6.22
N ILE A 28 9.16 2.52 -6.06
CA ILE A 28 7.74 2.23 -6.28
C ILE A 28 7.28 3.13 -7.42
N GLN A 29 6.89 2.53 -8.54
CA GLN A 29 6.40 3.26 -9.69
C GLN A 29 5.10 2.61 -10.19
N GLN A 30 4.03 3.39 -10.21
CA GLN A 30 2.75 3.08 -10.86
C GLN A 30 2.44 4.20 -11.86
N GLU A 31 1.42 4.02 -12.72
CA GLU A 31 1.13 4.93 -13.85
C GLU A 31 1.09 6.41 -13.45
N ASN A 32 0.46 6.73 -12.31
CA ASN A 32 0.30 8.11 -11.82
C ASN A 32 1.05 8.39 -10.51
N PHE A 33 1.82 7.43 -10.00
CA PHE A 33 2.47 7.55 -8.70
C PHE A 33 3.94 7.14 -8.75
N PHE A 34 4.79 7.98 -8.16
CA PHE A 34 6.19 7.70 -7.99
C PHE A 34 6.58 7.88 -6.52
N GLY A 35 7.25 6.88 -5.97
CA GLY A 35 7.75 6.91 -4.60
C GLY A 35 8.95 5.97 -4.42
N PHE A 36 9.54 6.01 -3.24
CA PHE A 36 10.57 5.07 -2.85
C PHE A 36 10.49 4.78 -1.36
N ILE A 37 10.97 3.59 -0.99
CA ILE A 37 11.08 3.15 0.40
C ILE A 37 12.55 3.04 0.75
N LEU A 38 12.96 3.63 1.87
CA LEU A 38 14.27 3.43 2.46
C LEU A 38 14.20 2.35 3.54
N VAL A 39 14.92 1.25 3.34
CA VAL A 39 14.99 0.12 4.27
C VAL A 39 16.37 0.07 4.90
N ASN A 40 16.45 0.05 6.24
CA ASN A 40 17.66 -0.32 6.95
C ASN A 40 17.74 -1.85 7.02
N ARG A 41 18.74 -2.46 6.37
CA ARG A 41 18.87 -3.92 6.21
C ARG A 41 19.04 -4.64 7.55
N GLU A 42 19.80 -4.07 8.48
CA GLU A 42 20.07 -4.68 9.79
C GLU A 42 18.79 -4.73 10.64
N LYS A 43 18.10 -3.58 10.77
CA LYS A 43 16.83 -3.50 11.50
C LYS A 43 15.73 -4.32 10.84
N ALA A 44 15.65 -4.29 9.51
CA ALA A 44 14.70 -5.10 8.76
C ALA A 44 14.92 -6.59 8.99
N LEU A 45 16.17 -7.06 8.97
CA LEU A 45 16.51 -8.45 9.22
C LEU A 45 16.09 -8.90 10.63
N GLU A 46 16.30 -8.05 11.64
CA GLU A 46 15.88 -8.31 13.01
C GLU A 46 14.35 -8.49 13.10
N VAL A 47 13.58 -7.58 12.51
CA VAL A 47 12.12 -7.66 12.47
C VAL A 47 11.65 -8.91 11.74
N ILE A 48 12.22 -9.19 10.56
CA ILE A 48 11.88 -10.39 9.78
C ILE A 48 12.20 -11.66 10.57
N SER A 49 13.33 -11.68 11.30
CA SER A 49 13.71 -12.83 12.12
C SER A 49 12.76 -13.02 13.31
N GLY A 50 12.35 -11.93 13.96
CA GLY A 50 11.38 -11.97 15.07
C GLY A 50 9.97 -12.37 14.64
N SER A 51 9.58 -12.08 13.39
CA SER A 51 8.26 -12.38 12.82
C SER A 51 8.32 -13.35 11.64
N LEU A 52 9.33 -14.23 11.60
CA LEU A 52 9.63 -15.07 10.43
C LEU A 52 8.43 -15.92 9.98
N ALA A 53 7.69 -16.48 10.93
CA ALA A 53 6.52 -17.30 10.66
C ALA A 53 5.43 -16.52 9.90
N ASP A 54 5.26 -15.23 10.19
CA ASP A 54 4.24 -14.41 9.54
C ASP A 54 4.66 -14.05 8.11
N PHE A 55 5.93 -13.71 7.88
CA PHE A 55 6.44 -13.53 6.53
C PHE A 55 6.35 -14.82 5.69
N GLN A 56 6.68 -15.98 6.26
CA GLN A 56 6.57 -17.27 5.57
C GLN A 56 5.13 -17.61 5.19
N LYS A 57 4.14 -17.23 6.00
CA LYS A 57 2.71 -17.37 5.65
C LYS A 57 2.34 -16.53 4.42
N LEU A 58 2.90 -15.32 4.29
CA LEU A 58 2.65 -14.45 3.13
C LEU A 58 3.14 -15.09 1.82
N VAL A 59 4.34 -15.68 1.83
CA VAL A 59 4.92 -16.35 0.65
C VAL A 59 4.52 -17.81 0.52
N ARG A 60 3.79 -18.39 1.49
CA ARG A 60 3.43 -19.84 1.51
C ARG A 60 4.63 -20.76 1.26
N ASN A 61 5.83 -20.33 1.66
CA ASN A 61 7.06 -21.09 1.49
C ASN A 61 7.99 -20.87 2.70
N LYS A 62 8.85 -21.85 2.95
CA LYS A 62 9.87 -21.83 3.99
C LYS A 62 11.13 -21.13 3.47
N LEU A 63 11.09 -19.80 3.46
CA LEU A 63 12.26 -18.96 3.20
C LEU A 63 12.94 -18.58 4.51
N ASN A 64 14.26 -18.39 4.49
CA ASN A 64 14.96 -17.81 5.63
C ASN A 64 14.79 -16.27 5.66
N ALA A 65 15.12 -15.64 6.78
CA ALA A 65 14.95 -14.19 6.94
C ALA A 65 15.80 -13.36 5.95
N GLY A 66 16.99 -13.85 5.59
CA GLY A 66 17.86 -13.21 4.60
C GLY A 66 17.29 -13.23 3.19
N ASP A 67 16.72 -14.37 2.78
CA ASP A 67 16.06 -14.50 1.47
C ASP A 67 14.87 -13.55 1.36
N ILE A 68 14.06 -13.48 2.42
CA ILE A 68 12.91 -12.56 2.51
C ILE A 68 13.37 -11.11 2.41
N LEU A 69 14.43 -10.74 3.15
CA LEU A 69 15.01 -9.40 3.07
C LEU A 69 15.51 -9.07 1.66
N SER A 70 16.21 -10.00 1.01
CA SER A 70 16.71 -9.82 -0.36
C SER A 70 15.55 -9.55 -1.31
N MET A 71 14.49 -10.36 -1.24
CA MET A 71 13.30 -10.19 -2.06
C MET A 71 12.59 -8.85 -1.83
N ILE A 72 12.53 -8.37 -0.58
CA ILE A 72 11.97 -7.05 -0.26
C ILE A 72 12.85 -5.95 -0.88
N CYS A 73 14.16 -6.00 -0.65
CA CYS A 73 15.13 -5.03 -1.17
C CYS A 73 15.15 -4.96 -2.70
N GLU A 74 14.90 -6.07 -3.38
CA GLU A 74 14.85 -6.13 -4.84
C GLU A 74 13.45 -5.79 -5.41
N GLY A 75 12.48 -5.49 -4.56
CA GLY A 75 11.09 -5.24 -4.98
C GLY A 75 10.37 -6.50 -5.50
N ARG A 76 10.96 -7.69 -5.34
CA ARG A 76 10.41 -8.97 -5.84
C ARG A 76 9.41 -9.62 -4.90
N PHE A 77 9.30 -9.16 -3.65
CA PHE A 77 8.41 -9.78 -2.66
C PHE A 77 6.93 -9.79 -3.09
N GLY A 78 6.46 -8.73 -3.76
CA GLY A 78 5.08 -8.66 -4.27
C GLY A 78 4.79 -9.59 -5.45
N TYR A 79 5.81 -10.10 -6.13
CA TYR A 79 5.72 -10.95 -7.32
C TYR A 79 5.91 -12.44 -7.00
N TYR A 80 5.88 -12.81 -5.72
CA TYR A 80 6.31 -14.16 -5.33
C TYR A 80 5.40 -15.26 -5.91
N HIS A 81 4.10 -15.00 -5.99
CA HIS A 81 3.10 -16.01 -6.39
C HIS A 81 2.71 -15.96 -7.86
N SER A 82 3.06 -14.89 -8.58
CA SER A 82 2.71 -14.70 -9.99
C SER A 82 3.62 -13.68 -10.65
N ASN A 83 3.57 -13.62 -11.98
CA ASN A 83 4.25 -12.56 -12.76
C ASN A 83 3.57 -11.18 -12.60
N GLU A 84 2.50 -11.09 -11.82
CA GLU A 84 1.77 -9.85 -11.53
C GLU A 84 2.01 -9.42 -10.08
N ILE A 85 2.04 -8.11 -9.83
CA ILE A 85 2.22 -7.60 -8.46
C ILE A 85 0.98 -7.94 -7.62
N CYS A 86 1.16 -8.74 -6.57
CA CYS A 86 0.21 -8.83 -5.48
C CYS A 86 0.47 -7.69 -4.48
N LEU A 87 -0.11 -6.51 -4.74
CA LEU A 87 0.09 -5.30 -3.92
C LEU A 87 -0.27 -5.55 -2.45
N SER A 88 -1.33 -6.33 -2.20
CA SER A 88 -1.75 -6.68 -0.85
C SER A 88 -0.69 -7.47 -0.08
N THR A 89 0.04 -8.38 -0.75
CA THR A 89 1.14 -9.14 -0.14
C THR A 89 2.34 -8.25 0.15
N TYR A 90 2.64 -7.34 -0.79
CA TYR A 90 3.72 -6.37 -0.61
C TYR A 90 3.44 -5.42 0.56
N TYR A 91 2.24 -4.84 0.62
CA TYR A 91 1.85 -3.93 1.69
C TYR A 91 1.77 -4.62 3.06
N LYS A 92 1.36 -5.89 3.11
CA LYS A 92 1.46 -6.71 4.33
C LYS A 92 2.90 -6.79 4.84
N ALA A 93 3.82 -7.15 3.95
CA ALA A 93 5.22 -7.29 4.31
C ALA A 93 5.81 -5.98 4.81
N ILE A 94 5.51 -4.86 4.13
CA ILE A 94 5.96 -3.53 4.53
C ILE A 94 5.33 -3.10 5.87
N GLY A 95 4.04 -3.34 6.07
CA GLY A 95 3.34 -3.05 7.31
C GLY A 95 3.95 -3.78 8.51
N LEU A 96 4.18 -5.09 8.36
CA LEU A 96 4.91 -5.90 9.34
C LEU A 96 6.32 -5.35 9.57
N LEU A 97 7.03 -5.00 8.49
CA LEU A 97 8.38 -4.47 8.57
C LEU A 97 8.43 -3.22 9.45
N TYR A 98 7.46 -2.31 9.31
CA TYR A 98 7.36 -1.06 10.08
C TYR A 98 6.77 -1.23 11.49
N GLY A 99 6.45 -2.46 11.89
CA GLY A 99 5.86 -2.73 13.21
C GLY A 99 4.39 -2.33 13.33
N TYR A 100 3.70 -2.12 12.21
CA TYR A 100 2.24 -2.06 12.24
C TYR A 100 1.75 -3.46 12.63
N GLY A 101 1.02 -3.55 13.74
CA GLY A 101 0.43 -4.81 14.18
C GLY A 101 -0.49 -5.39 13.10
N GLU A 102 -0.71 -6.71 13.15
CA GLU A 102 -1.54 -7.44 12.18
C GLU A 102 -2.90 -6.77 11.95
N GLU A 103 -3.54 -6.25 13.00
CA GLU A 103 -4.81 -5.52 12.91
C GLU A 103 -4.74 -4.30 11.99
N ASN A 104 -3.69 -3.49 12.11
CA ASN A 104 -3.49 -2.30 11.27
C ASN A 104 -3.17 -2.70 9.83
N VAL A 105 -2.42 -3.78 9.64
CA VAL A 105 -2.14 -4.33 8.32
C VAL A 105 -3.44 -4.81 7.66
N GLN A 106 -4.27 -5.57 8.39
CA GLN A 106 -5.59 -6.04 7.92
C GLN A 106 -6.53 -4.89 7.59
N ALA A 107 -6.59 -3.86 8.43
CA ALA A 107 -7.37 -2.67 8.17
C ALA A 107 -6.90 -1.92 6.91
N PHE A 108 -5.59 -1.82 6.70
CA PHE A 108 -5.02 -1.23 5.50
C PHE A 108 -5.39 -2.03 4.24
N ILE A 109 -5.30 -3.36 4.28
CA ILE A 109 -5.71 -4.21 3.14
C ILE A 109 -7.20 -4.06 2.84
N GLN A 110 -8.06 -4.07 3.86
CA GLN A 110 -9.50 -3.90 3.68
C GLN A 110 -9.81 -2.56 3.01
N ARG A 111 -9.13 -1.49 3.46
CA ARG A 111 -9.22 -0.18 2.84
C ARG A 111 -8.82 -0.22 1.35
N GLU A 112 -7.67 -0.81 1.02
CA GLU A 112 -7.20 -0.89 -0.38
C GLU A 112 -8.13 -1.75 -1.27
N LEU A 113 -8.61 -2.89 -0.78
CA LEU A 113 -9.58 -3.72 -1.50
C LEU A 113 -10.89 -2.98 -1.76
N MET A 114 -11.36 -2.19 -0.80
CA MET A 114 -12.51 -1.31 -0.98
C MET A 114 -12.25 -0.25 -2.05
N PHE A 115 -11.09 0.40 -2.04
CA PHE A 115 -10.73 1.38 -3.08
C PHE A 115 -10.73 0.75 -4.49
N GLU A 116 -10.15 -0.43 -4.66
CA GLU A 116 -10.18 -1.14 -5.94
C GLU A 116 -11.61 -1.54 -6.36
N THR A 117 -12.44 -1.95 -5.39
CA THR A 117 -13.86 -2.22 -5.63
C THR A 117 -14.61 -0.96 -6.07
N LEU A 118 -14.33 0.19 -5.46
CA LEU A 118 -14.92 1.48 -5.85
C LEU A 118 -14.46 1.92 -7.24
N LYS A 119 -13.18 1.73 -7.58
CA LYS A 119 -12.63 2.05 -8.91
C LYS A 119 -13.26 1.22 -10.02
N THR A 120 -13.56 -0.05 -9.74
CA THR A 120 -14.17 -0.97 -10.70
C THR A 120 -15.70 -0.86 -10.73
N PHE A 121 -16.31 -0.19 -9.76
CA PHE A 121 -17.75 0.04 -9.73
C PHE A 121 -18.16 1.03 -10.84
N PRO A 122 -19.12 0.68 -11.71
CA PRO A 122 -19.61 1.61 -12.72
C PRO A 122 -20.44 2.70 -12.04
N PHE A 123 -19.83 3.84 -11.73
CA PHE A 123 -20.55 5.00 -11.26
C PHE A 123 -21.11 5.82 -12.42
N ASP A 124 -22.39 6.17 -12.33
CA ASP A 124 -22.91 7.43 -12.88
C ASP A 124 -22.85 8.47 -11.74
N LEU A 125 -21.75 9.23 -11.68
CA LEU A 125 -21.50 10.24 -10.63
C LEU A 125 -22.43 11.47 -10.74
N THR A 126 -23.31 11.53 -11.74
CA THR A 126 -24.17 12.70 -12.00
C THR A 126 -25.25 12.94 -10.94
N HIS A 127 -25.45 12.00 -10.00
CA HIS A 127 -26.49 12.07 -8.97
C HIS A 127 -25.98 12.30 -7.55
N LEU A 128 -24.67 12.49 -7.34
CA LEU A 128 -24.16 12.84 -6.00
C LEU A 128 -24.53 14.30 -5.66
N PRO A 129 -25.07 14.57 -4.46
CA PRO A 129 -25.27 15.94 -3.98
C PRO A 129 -23.95 16.70 -4.05
N VAL A 130 -23.95 17.85 -4.71
CA VAL A 130 -22.78 18.72 -4.98
C VAL A 130 -21.97 18.97 -3.69
N ASP A 131 -22.66 19.03 -2.56
CA ASP A 131 -22.12 19.34 -1.24
C ASP A 131 -21.20 18.23 -0.66
N LYS A 132 -21.18 17.02 -1.27
CA LYS A 132 -20.33 15.89 -0.85
C LYS A 132 -19.28 15.48 -1.89
N GLY A 133 -19.31 16.06 -3.10
CA GLY A 133 -18.32 15.78 -4.16
C GLY A 133 -16.90 16.26 -3.81
N ALA A 134 -16.80 17.34 -3.02
CA ALA A 134 -15.53 17.96 -2.65
C ALA A 134 -14.59 17.06 -1.83
N CYS A 135 -15.09 15.98 -1.20
CA CYS A 135 -14.25 15.03 -0.44
C CYS A 135 -13.63 13.93 -1.32
N LEU A 136 -14.12 13.76 -2.56
CA LEU A 136 -13.67 12.71 -3.49
C LEU A 136 -12.86 13.25 -4.67
N GLU A 137 -12.92 14.57 -4.92
CA GLU A 137 -12.11 15.25 -5.92
C GLU A 137 -10.71 15.59 -5.36
N MET A 138 -9.87 14.58 -5.19
CA MET A 138 -8.41 14.77 -5.22
C MET A 138 -7.91 14.06 -6.48
N GLU A 139 -7.63 14.84 -7.53
CA GLU A 139 -6.95 14.45 -8.80
C GLU A 139 -7.79 13.52 -9.72
N GLU A 140 -8.08 13.76 -11.00
CA GLU A 140 -7.63 14.67 -12.05
C GLU A 140 -8.66 14.64 -13.22
N ASN A 141 -8.71 15.73 -14.00
CA ASN A 141 -9.10 15.84 -15.41
C ASN A 141 -10.42 15.21 -15.93
N THR A 142 -11.39 16.09 -16.12
CA THR A 142 -12.63 15.90 -16.87
C THR A 142 -12.41 15.66 -18.37
N LYS A 143 -12.65 14.43 -18.85
CA LYS A 143 -13.16 14.19 -20.21
C LYS A 143 -14.33 13.20 -20.18
N SER A 144 -15.42 13.63 -20.79
CA SER A 144 -16.79 13.13 -20.64
C SER A 144 -17.00 11.67 -21.06
N CYS A 145 -17.74 10.91 -20.26
CA CYS A 145 -18.39 9.67 -20.69
C CYS A 145 -19.93 9.82 -20.53
N LYS A 146 -20.69 9.47 -21.57
CA LYS A 146 -22.16 9.59 -21.63
C LYS A 146 -22.86 8.35 -21.05
N CYS A 147 -23.97 8.61 -20.36
CA CYS A 147 -24.81 7.75 -19.52
C CYS A 147 -25.23 6.38 -20.07
N CYS A 148 -25.36 5.44 -19.12
CA CYS A 148 -26.36 4.37 -19.10
C CYS A 148 -27.02 4.37 -17.71
N SER A 149 -28.33 4.60 -17.64
CA SER A 149 -29.10 4.57 -16.37
C SER A 149 -29.47 3.14 -15.99
N LEU A 150 -29.16 2.72 -14.76
CA LEU A 150 -29.73 1.50 -14.15
C LEU A 150 -29.95 1.65 -12.65
N ASN A 151 -31.07 1.07 -12.19
CA ASN A 151 -31.56 1.08 -10.82
C ASN A 151 -30.58 0.37 -9.85
N GLY A 152 -29.82 1.14 -9.06
CA GLY A 152 -28.83 0.64 -8.10
C GLY A 152 -28.90 1.25 -6.69
N SER A 153 -30.01 1.90 -6.32
CA SER A 153 -30.11 2.73 -5.10
C SER A 153 -29.88 1.98 -3.76
N ILE A 154 -30.17 0.67 -3.69
CA ILE A 154 -30.12 -0.08 -2.42
C ILE A 154 -28.70 -0.62 -2.12
N LEU A 155 -27.92 -0.97 -3.15
CA LEU A 155 -26.53 -1.42 -2.98
C LEU A 155 -25.62 -0.27 -2.54
N PHE A 156 -25.97 0.96 -2.92
CA PHE A 156 -25.17 2.13 -2.66
C PHE A 156 -25.12 2.52 -1.17
N SER A 157 -26.26 2.43 -0.49
CA SER A 157 -26.33 2.79 0.93
C SER A 157 -25.52 1.84 1.80
N SER A 158 -25.51 0.54 1.51
CA SER A 158 -24.72 -0.46 2.25
C SER A 158 -23.22 -0.20 2.14
N ILE A 159 -22.70 -0.06 0.91
CA ILE A 159 -21.26 0.15 0.69
C ILE A 159 -20.79 1.46 1.32
N THR A 160 -21.62 2.51 1.24
CA THR A 160 -21.29 3.82 1.85
C THR A 160 -21.26 3.73 3.38
N LEU A 161 -22.18 2.96 3.99
CA LEU A 161 -22.22 2.74 5.43
C LEU A 161 -21.04 1.89 5.91
N ASP A 162 -20.64 0.89 5.12
CA ASP A 162 -19.46 0.06 5.39
C ASP A 162 -18.18 0.90 5.32
N LEU A 163 -18.07 1.82 4.34
CA LEU A 163 -16.96 2.77 4.23
C LEU A 163 -16.88 3.73 5.42
N ILE A 164 -18.01 4.33 5.81
CA ILE A 164 -18.06 5.23 6.96
C ILE A 164 -17.69 4.47 8.23
N THR A 165 -18.20 3.25 8.40
CA THR A 165 -17.91 2.40 9.56
C THR A 165 -16.42 2.02 9.61
N LEU A 166 -15.84 1.63 8.48
CA LEU A 166 -14.42 1.29 8.38
C LEU A 166 -13.54 2.51 8.64
N MET A 167 -13.86 3.67 8.07
CA MET A 167 -13.12 4.92 8.33
C MET A 167 -13.19 5.32 9.80
N ASN A 168 -14.35 5.18 10.44
CA ASN A 168 -14.50 5.48 11.86
C ASN A 168 -13.74 4.47 12.74
N GLN A 169 -13.75 3.18 12.37
CA GLN A 169 -13.01 2.16 13.11
C GLN A 169 -11.50 2.33 12.96
N THR A 170 -11.01 2.60 11.75
CA THR A 170 -9.57 2.77 11.47
C THR A 170 -8.99 4.07 12.01
N CYS A 171 -9.78 5.15 12.06
CA CYS A 171 -9.38 6.40 12.72
C CYS A 171 -9.37 6.31 14.25
N LEU A 172 -10.02 5.29 14.83
CA LEU A 172 -10.21 5.15 16.29
C LEU A 172 -9.47 3.96 16.92
N ILE A 173 -8.67 3.18 16.17
CA ILE A 173 -7.77 2.19 16.80
C ILE A 173 -6.68 2.98 17.55
N GLY A 174 -6.99 3.34 18.80
CA GLY A 174 -6.06 3.90 19.76
C GLY A 174 -4.91 2.93 19.93
N THR A 175 -3.80 3.22 19.26
CA THR A 175 -2.61 2.38 19.27
C THR A 175 -2.05 2.32 20.69
N GLN A 176 -2.14 1.16 21.36
CA GLN A 176 -0.96 0.71 22.10
C GLN A 176 0.12 0.47 21.04
N LYS A 177 0.95 1.49 20.79
CA LYS A 177 2.16 1.32 19.99
C LYS A 177 2.97 0.21 20.68
N LYS A 178 3.01 -0.99 20.09
CA LYS A 178 4.17 -1.86 20.29
C LYS A 178 5.39 -1.00 19.94
N GLN A 179 6.42 -1.04 20.80
CA GLN A 179 7.64 -0.25 20.61
C GLN A 179 8.09 -0.39 19.15
N ASN A 180 8.08 0.72 18.43
CA ASN A 180 8.49 0.75 17.04
C ASN A 180 10.01 0.46 17.03
N PRO A 181 10.48 -0.64 16.41
CA PRO A 181 11.89 -1.02 16.42
C PRO A 181 12.79 -0.03 15.64
N PHE A 182 12.20 0.90 14.90
CA PHE A 182 12.92 1.97 14.20
C PHE A 182 13.12 3.23 15.03
N HIS A 183 12.41 3.40 16.15
CA HIS A 183 12.60 4.52 17.08
C HIS A 183 13.72 4.28 18.08
#